data_AF-A0A2G0E7C1-F1
#
_entry.id   AF-A0A2G0E7C1-F1
#
_cell.length_a   1.000
_cell.length_b   1.000
_cell.length_c   1.000
_cell.angle_alpha   90.00
_cell.angle_beta   90.00
_cell.angle_gamma   90.00
#
_symmetry.space_group_name_H-M   'P 1'
#
loop_
_entity.id
_entity.type
_entity.pdbx_description
1 polymer ?
#
loop_
_entity_poly.entity_id
_entity_poly.type
_entity_poly.pdbx_seq_one_letter_code
_entity_poly.pdbx_strand_id
1 'polypeptide(L)' 'MSYFPMIKEVKYEGPRTENPFAYRHYDPGQEILGKPMKEHLRFA' A
#
# COMPACT_ATOMS: atom_id res chain seq x y z
N MET A 1 -0.19 -14.06 -19.00
CA MET A 1 0.65 -12.87 -19.28
C MET A 1 0.12 -11.72 -18.45
N SER A 2 1.00 -11.00 -17.74
CA SER A 2 0.62 -9.74 -17.06
C SER A 2 0.56 -8.62 -18.10
N TYR A 3 -0.45 -7.74 -18.02
CA TYR A 3 -0.51 -6.53 -18.84
C TYR A 3 0.60 -5.52 -18.47
N PHE A 4 1.13 -5.60 -17.25
CA PHE A 4 2.19 -4.74 -16.74
C PHE A 4 3.37 -5.58 -16.24
N PRO A 5 4.23 -6.10 -17.13
CA PRO A 5 5.33 -6.97 -16.74
C PRO A 5 6.45 -6.26 -15.96
N MET A 6 6.58 -4.93 -16.11
CA MET A 6 7.59 -4.12 -15.42
C MET A 6 7.11 -3.60 -14.05
N ILE A 7 5.80 -3.61 -13.81
CA ILE A 7 5.22 -3.11 -12.56
C ILE A 7 5.07 -4.28 -11.60
N LYS A 8 5.81 -4.22 -10.50
CA LYS A 8 5.66 -5.14 -9.37
C LYS A 8 4.55 -4.66 -8.46
N GLU A 9 4.10 -5.53 -7.56
CA GLU A 9 3.17 -5.17 -6.50
C GLU A 9 3.69 -3.98 -5.68
N VAL A 10 2.85 -2.96 -5.51
CA VAL A 10 3.15 -1.73 -4.77
C VAL A 10 3.20 -2.06 -3.28
N LYS A 11 4.31 -1.72 -2.61
CA LYS A 11 4.54 -2.00 -1.19
C LYS A 11 4.53 -0.72 -0.34
N TYR A 12 4.31 -0.88 0.95
CA TYR A 12 4.54 0.18 1.92
C TYR A 12 6.03 0.35 2.22
N GLU A 13 6.53 1.58 2.12
CA GLU A 13 7.93 1.93 2.42
C GLU A 13 8.05 3.08 3.44
N GLY A 14 6.92 3.64 3.88
CA GLY A 14 6.88 4.67 4.91
C GLY A 14 6.89 6.11 4.39
N PRO A 15 6.67 7.09 5.29
CA PRO A 15 6.30 8.46 4.92
C PRO A 15 7.41 9.26 4.24
N ARG A 16 8.66 8.81 4.35
CA ARG A 16 9.83 9.47 3.77
C ARG A 16 10.29 8.85 2.46
N THR A 17 9.59 7.84 1.92
CA THR A 17 10.01 7.25 0.64
C THR A 17 9.91 8.25 -0.51
N GLU A 18 10.95 8.26 -1.33
CA GLU A 18 11.00 8.98 -2.61
C GLU A 18 10.52 8.09 -3.77
N ASN A 19 10.34 6.79 -3.55
CA ASN A 19 9.88 5.85 -4.56
C ASN A 19 8.42 6.16 -4.97
N PRO A 20 8.16 6.53 -6.24
CA PRO A 20 6.80 6.84 -6.69
C PRO A 20 5.90 5.61 -6.78
N PHE A 21 6.47 4.39 -6.81
CA PHE A 21 5.73 3.13 -6.88
C PHE A 21 5.63 2.42 -5.51
N ALA A 22 5.65 3.19 -4.43
CA ALA A 22 5.46 2.71 -3.06
C ALA A 22 4.44 3.55 -2.30
N TYR A 23 3.71 2.92 -1.39
CA TYR A 23 2.81 3.61 -0.47
C TYR A 23 3.61 4.30 0.63
N ARG A 24 3.35 5.60 0.82
CA ARG A 24 3.94 6.40 1.91
C ARG A 24 3.22 6.25 3.24
N HIS A 25 1.91 6.06 3.21
CA HIS A 25 1.06 6.07 4.41
C HIS A 25 0.12 4.86 4.50
N TYR A 26 -0.01 4.09 3.42
CA TYR A 26 -0.92 2.96 3.39
C TYR A 26 -0.15 1.67 3.63
N ASP A 27 -0.28 1.15 4.86
CA ASP A 27 0.08 -0.21 5.20
C ASP A 27 -1.21 -1.01 5.41
N PRO A 28 -1.58 -1.93 4.49
CA PRO A 28 -2.83 -2.69 4.59
C PRO A 28 -2.94 -3.55 5.85
N GLY A 29 -1.81 -3.91 6.48
CA GLY A 29 -1.76 -4.71 7.71
C GLY A 29 -1.70 -3.89 8.99
N GLN A 30 -1.46 -2.57 8.90
CA GLN A 30 -1.36 -1.72 10.08
C GLN A 30 -2.72 -1.66 10.79
N GLU A 31 -2.74 -2.04 12.06
CA GLU A 31 -3.93 -1.95 12.90
C GLU A 31 -4.14 -0.51 13.40
N ILE A 32 -5.34 0.00 13.18
CA ILE A 32 -5.81 1.30 13.67
C ILE A 32 -7.07 1.02 14.48
N LEU A 33 -7.09 1.38 15.77
CA LEU A 33 -8.27 1.20 16.63
C LEU A 33 -8.89 -0.22 16.57
N GLY A 34 -8.05 -1.25 16.41
CA GLY A 34 -8.46 -2.66 16.39
C GLY A 34 -8.94 -3.21 15.04
N LYS A 35 -8.79 -2.48 13.93
CA LYS A 35 -9.01 -2.99 12.57
C LYS A 35 -7.84 -2.65 11.65
N PRO A 36 -7.55 -3.46 10.62
CA PRO A 36 -6.48 -3.16 9.67
C PRO A 36 -6.86 -1.99 8.76
N MET A 37 -5.89 -1.19 8.31
CA MET A 37 -6.14 -0.01 7.45
C MET A 37 -6.98 -0.32 6.21
N LYS A 38 -6.78 -1.49 5.60
CA LYS A 38 -7.56 -1.95 4.44
C LYS A 38 -9.07 -2.00 4.72
N GLU A 39 -9.48 -2.32 5.95
CA GLU A 39 -10.88 -2.39 6.37
C GLU A 39 -11.46 -1.02 6.73
N HIS A 40 -10.60 -0.08 7.15
CA HIS A 40 -11.03 1.30 7.36
C HIS A 40 -11.26 2.04 6.05
N LEU A 41 -10.31 1.93 5.12
CA LEU A 41 -10.31 2.73 3.90
C LEU A 41 -11.17 2.10 2.81
N ARG A 42 -11.15 0.77 2.67
CA ARG A 42 -11.97 0.01 1.71
C ARG A 42 -11.92 0.60 0.29
N PHE A 43 -10.71 0.88 -0.22
CA PHE A 43 -10.53 1.35 -1.59
C PHE A 43 -11.19 0.36 -2.57
N ALA A 44 -11.89 0.91 -3.58
CA ALA A 44 -12.64 0.17 -4.60
C ALA A 44 -12.29 0.69 -5.99
#